data_AF-A0A1Q3D3B2-F1
#
_entry.id   AF-A0A1Q3D3B2-F1
#
_cell.length_a   1.000
_cell.length_b   1.000
_cell.length_c   1.000
_cell.angle_alpha   90.00
_cell.angle_beta   90.00
_cell.angle_gamma   90.00
#
_symmetry.space_group_name_H-M   'P 1'
#
loop_
_entity.id
_entity.type
_entity.pdbx_description
1 polymer ?
#
loop_
_entity_poly.entity_id
_entity_poly.type
_entity_poly.pdbx_seq_one_letter_code
_entity_poly.pdbx_strand_id
1 'polypeptide(L)'
;MEEDPSESERGIWKLSVDGSSYVTGSGAGLVLRSLDGWTLEYALRFKFKATNNKAEWEALIAGLTIAKHLEVQKIEAFSDSQLVVGLANGEYEAREDLMIKYLSHFQGMKSAFEVLRIVKVPRAENVRADQLSKLATVEELEKNQTVLIDYLDRPTIYEIDVMDIDVPREPNWMTPFINWLRNGILPEDPVEARKLVYRANRFQFRDGILYKRYFSFTWLRFLDPLEADYALREVHEGICGNHTTTLGAGHCLTSC
;
A
#
# COMPACT_ATOMS: atom_id res chain seq x y z
N MET A 1 -1.41 20.51 -40.31
CA MET A 1 -0.34 20.15 -39.36
C MET A 1 -1.06 19.56 -38.18
N GLU A 2 -1.12 18.23 -38.12
CA GLU A 2 -1.51 17.54 -36.89
C GLU A 2 -0.35 17.76 -35.93
N GLU A 3 -0.63 18.35 -34.76
CA GLU A 3 0.37 18.52 -33.71
C GLU A 3 0.68 17.14 -33.14
N ASP A 4 1.92 16.70 -33.37
CA ASP A 4 2.53 15.53 -32.76
C ASP A 4 2.46 15.71 -31.22
N PRO A 5 1.90 14.76 -30.44
CA PRO A 5 1.77 14.92 -29.00
C PRO A 5 3.16 15.16 -28.40
N SER A 6 3.29 16.28 -27.68
CA SER A 6 4.56 16.79 -27.16
C SER A 6 5.37 15.68 -26.47
N GLU A 7 6.71 15.70 -26.59
CA GLU A 7 7.61 14.77 -25.88
C GLU A 7 7.32 14.63 -24.38
N SER A 8 6.63 15.60 -23.78
CA SER A 8 6.20 15.59 -22.38
C SER A 8 5.15 14.51 -22.03
N GLU A 9 4.41 13.99 -23.03
CA GLU A 9 3.37 12.97 -22.84
C GLU A 9 3.87 11.53 -23.04
N ARG A 10 5.09 11.35 -23.55
CA ARG A 10 5.70 10.02 -23.69
C ARG A 10 6.03 9.44 -22.32
N GLY A 11 5.55 8.23 -22.07
CA GLY A 11 5.80 7.46 -20.85
C GLY A 11 4.79 7.65 -19.71
N ILE A 12 3.70 8.42 -19.88
CA ILE A 12 2.74 8.66 -18.79
C ILE A 12 1.80 7.46 -18.61
N TRP A 13 1.79 6.90 -17.40
CA TRP A 13 0.86 5.86 -16.99
C TRP A 13 -0.49 6.46 -16.57
N LYS A 14 -1.57 5.71 -16.79
CA LYS A 14 -2.93 6.12 -16.44
C LYS A 14 -3.45 5.29 -15.29
N LEU A 15 -3.91 5.94 -14.23
CA LEU A 15 -4.47 5.30 -13.05
C LEU A 15 -5.91 5.77 -12.85
N SER A 16 -6.89 4.89 -12.95
CA SER A 16 -8.27 5.20 -12.58
C SER A 16 -8.55 4.64 -11.19
N VAL A 17 -9.12 5.44 -10.29
CA VAL A 17 -9.43 5.04 -8.91
C VAL A 17 -10.86 5.40 -8.53
N ASP A 18 -11.47 4.59 -7.67
CA ASP A 18 -12.80 4.83 -7.12
C ASP A 18 -12.92 4.20 -5.72
N GLY A 19 -13.57 4.90 -4.80
CA GLY A 19 -13.87 4.41 -3.46
C GLY A 19 -15.36 4.14 -3.28
N SER A 20 -15.70 3.02 -2.64
CA SER A 20 -17.09 2.72 -2.31
C SER A 20 -17.28 2.48 -0.81
N SER A 21 -18.46 2.88 -0.31
CA SER A 21 -18.89 2.53 1.03
C SER A 21 -20.37 2.18 1.05
N TYR A 22 -20.66 0.97 1.51
CA TYR A 22 -21.99 0.42 1.74
C TYR A 22 -22.15 -0.01 3.19
N VAL A 23 -23.39 -0.34 3.56
CA VAL A 23 -23.69 -0.89 4.89
C VAL A 23 -22.95 -2.20 5.14
N THR A 24 -22.76 -3.01 4.10
CA THR A 24 -22.09 -4.33 4.13
C THR A 24 -20.57 -4.26 4.12
N GLY A 25 -19.98 -3.10 3.84
CA GLY A 25 -18.54 -2.94 3.77
C GLY A 25 -18.10 -1.75 2.94
N SER A 26 -16.81 -1.49 2.95
CA SER A 26 -16.19 -0.42 2.18
C SER A 26 -14.99 -0.98 1.41
N GLY A 27 -14.62 -0.32 0.32
CA GLY A 27 -13.49 -0.76 -0.49
C GLY A 27 -13.07 0.27 -1.53
N ALA A 28 -12.06 -0.10 -2.31
CA ALA A 28 -11.53 0.70 -3.39
C ALA A 28 -11.33 -0.15 -4.64
N GLY A 29 -11.47 0.48 -5.79
CA GLY A 29 -11.18 -0.09 -7.09
C GLY A 29 -10.13 0.74 -7.79
N LEU A 30 -9.22 0.06 -8.51
CA LEU A 30 -8.18 0.74 -9.26
C LEU A 30 -7.84 0.01 -10.56
N VAL A 31 -7.52 0.80 -11.58
CA VAL A 31 -7.09 0.34 -12.90
C VAL A 31 -5.85 1.12 -13.27
N LEU A 32 -4.70 0.47 -13.31
CA LEU A 32 -3.43 1.06 -13.71
C LEU A 32 -3.06 0.56 -15.11
N ARG A 33 -2.76 1.47 -16.04
CA ARG A 33 -2.44 1.17 -17.43
C ARG A 33 -1.11 1.80 -17.85
N SER A 34 -0.25 1.00 -18.48
CA SER A 34 0.93 1.50 -19.17
C SER A 34 0.59 1.91 -20.60
N LEU A 35 1.50 2.65 -21.25
CA LEU A 35 1.35 2.99 -22.66
C LEU A 35 1.45 1.77 -23.59
N ASP A 36 2.19 0.74 -23.17
CA ASP A 36 2.38 -0.51 -23.94
C ASP A 36 1.18 -1.45 -23.86
N GLY A 37 0.06 -1.00 -23.27
CA GLY A 37 -1.19 -1.75 -23.16
C GLY A 37 -1.27 -2.69 -21.95
N TRP A 38 -0.23 -2.74 -21.11
CA TRP A 38 -0.30 -3.50 -19.86
C TRP A 38 -1.34 -2.87 -18.92
N THR A 39 -2.22 -3.70 -18.37
CA THR A 39 -3.29 -3.25 -17.48
C THR A 39 -3.28 -4.10 -16.21
N LEU A 40 -3.27 -3.44 -15.07
CA LEU A 40 -3.51 -4.02 -13.75
C LEU A 40 -4.85 -3.55 -13.22
N GLU A 41 -5.72 -4.49 -12.90
CA GLU A 41 -7.00 -4.24 -12.25
C GLU A 41 -6.97 -4.83 -10.86
N TYR A 42 -7.42 -4.05 -9.89
CA TYR A 42 -7.30 -4.41 -8.49
C TYR A 42 -8.52 -3.93 -7.71
N ALA A 43 -9.02 -4.79 -6.84
CA ALA A 43 -10.09 -4.48 -5.91
C ALA A 43 -9.56 -4.65 -4.49
N LEU A 44 -9.85 -3.68 -3.64
CA LEU A 44 -9.33 -3.61 -2.29
C LEU A 44 -10.47 -3.52 -1.30
N ARG A 45 -10.56 -4.51 -0.41
CA ARG A 45 -11.56 -4.52 0.66
C ARG A 45 -11.03 -3.89 1.93
N PHE A 46 -11.80 -3.01 2.55
CA PHE A 46 -11.47 -2.47 3.86
C PHE A 46 -12.04 -3.36 4.97
N LYS A 47 -11.21 -3.74 5.94
CA LYS A 47 -11.69 -4.39 7.18
C LYS A 47 -12.16 -3.38 8.23
N PHE A 48 -12.24 -2.11 7.84
CA PHE A 48 -12.79 -1.02 8.64
C PHE A 48 -13.91 -0.34 7.87
N LYS A 49 -14.84 0.29 8.60
CA LYS A 49 -15.88 1.11 7.99
C LYS A 49 -15.28 2.43 7.50
N ALA A 50 -15.57 2.80 6.26
CA ALA A 50 -15.19 4.08 5.70
C ALA A 50 -16.42 4.91 5.33
N THR A 51 -16.30 6.24 5.35
CA THR A 51 -17.24 7.10 4.61
C THR A 51 -16.87 7.08 3.13
N ASN A 52 -17.74 7.56 2.24
CA ASN A 52 -17.40 7.65 0.81
C ASN A 52 -16.11 8.45 0.60
N ASN A 53 -16.02 9.67 1.14
CA ASN A 53 -14.82 10.50 1.00
C ASN A 53 -13.54 9.80 1.51
N LYS A 54 -13.65 9.04 2.60
CA LYS A 54 -12.55 8.26 3.13
C LYS A 54 -12.16 7.13 2.16
N ALA A 55 -13.13 6.41 1.61
CA ALA A 55 -12.88 5.36 0.65
C ALA A 55 -12.21 5.88 -0.63
N GLU A 56 -12.62 7.05 -1.12
CA GLU A 56 -12.03 7.70 -2.30
C GLU A 56 -10.56 8.08 -2.05
N TRP A 57 -10.25 8.63 -0.88
CA TRP A 57 -8.87 8.95 -0.50
C TRP A 57 -8.00 7.69 -0.37
N GLU A 58 -8.51 6.65 0.26
CA GLU A 58 -7.83 5.35 0.36
C GLU A 58 -7.60 4.75 -1.03
N ALA A 59 -8.57 4.87 -1.95
CA ALA A 59 -8.42 4.40 -3.33
C ALA A 59 -7.29 5.12 -4.07
N LEU A 60 -7.24 6.45 -3.97
CA LEU A 60 -6.18 7.25 -4.57
C LEU A 60 -4.80 6.91 -3.99
N ILE A 61 -4.69 6.87 -2.65
CA ILE A 61 -3.43 6.56 -1.98
C ILE A 61 -2.96 5.15 -2.30
N ALA A 62 -3.85 4.16 -2.29
CA ALA A 62 -3.52 2.79 -2.67
C ALA A 62 -3.02 2.71 -4.12
N GLY A 63 -3.73 3.34 -5.07
CA GLY A 63 -3.33 3.36 -6.47
C GLY A 63 -1.96 4.01 -6.70
N LEU A 64 -1.70 5.16 -6.09
CA LEU A 64 -0.40 5.83 -6.17
C LEU A 64 0.70 5.04 -5.48
N THR A 65 0.38 4.35 -4.38
CA THR A 65 1.34 3.50 -3.70
C THR A 65 1.76 2.34 -4.59
N ILE A 66 0.81 1.69 -5.28
CA ILE A 66 1.11 0.64 -6.26
C ILE A 66 1.98 1.19 -7.39
N ALA A 67 1.65 2.36 -7.94
CA ALA A 67 2.44 2.99 -9.01
C ALA A 67 3.88 3.28 -8.58
N LYS A 68 4.08 3.83 -7.37
CA LYS A 68 5.41 4.06 -6.80
C LYS A 68 6.22 2.76 -6.70
N HIS A 69 5.62 1.66 -6.28
CA HIS A 69 6.28 0.35 -6.17
C HIS A 69 6.61 -0.29 -7.51
N LEU A 70 5.88 0.07 -8.56
CA LEU A 70 6.19 -0.31 -9.94
C LEU A 70 7.20 0.66 -10.60
N GLU A 71 7.80 1.55 -9.80
CA GLU A 71 8.80 2.53 -10.22
C GLU A 71 8.30 3.46 -11.34
N VAL A 72 6.98 3.66 -11.41
CA VAL A 72 6.34 4.58 -12.34
C VAL A 72 6.76 6.00 -11.99
N GLN A 73 7.47 6.66 -12.90
CA GLN A 73 7.94 8.03 -12.71
C GLN A 73 6.90 9.08 -13.13
N LYS A 74 6.07 8.78 -14.13
CA LYS A 74 5.09 9.70 -14.71
C LYS A 74 3.70 9.09 -14.71
N ILE A 75 2.75 9.73 -14.05
CA ILE A 75 1.41 9.20 -13.85
C ILE A 75 0.34 10.28 -13.88
N GLU A 76 -0.80 9.93 -14.47
CA GLU A 76 -2.04 10.69 -14.43
C GLU A 76 -3.11 9.84 -13.76
N ALA A 77 -3.59 10.31 -12.61
CA ALA A 77 -4.61 9.64 -11.81
C ALA A 77 -5.98 10.30 -12.03
N PHE A 78 -6.97 9.50 -12.37
CA PHE A 78 -8.34 9.89 -12.68
C PHE A 78 -9.27 9.46 -11.55
N SER A 79 -10.08 10.39 -11.07
CA SER A 79 -11.14 10.15 -10.08
C SER A 79 -12.36 11.00 -10.43
N ASP A 80 -13.56 10.51 -10.13
CA ASP A 80 -14.80 11.28 -10.23
C ASP A 80 -15.17 12.00 -8.91
N SER A 81 -14.42 11.74 -7.83
CA SER A 81 -14.58 12.40 -6.54
C SER A 81 -14.11 13.85 -6.57
N GLN A 82 -15.07 14.77 -6.68
CA GLN A 82 -14.81 16.21 -6.70
C GLN A 82 -14.00 16.68 -5.48
N LEU A 83 -14.29 16.14 -4.29
CA LEU A 83 -13.60 16.53 -3.06
C LEU A 83 -12.13 16.11 -3.07
N VAL A 84 -11.85 14.86 -3.46
CA VAL A 84 -10.46 14.34 -3.49
C VAL A 84 -9.65 15.09 -4.53
N VAL A 85 -10.17 15.26 -5.75
CA VAL A 85 -9.45 15.98 -6.82
C VAL A 85 -9.21 17.44 -6.44
N GLY A 86 -10.24 18.14 -5.95
CA GLY A 86 -10.11 19.55 -5.57
C GLY A 86 -9.12 19.77 -4.43
N LEU A 87 -9.11 18.90 -3.41
CA LEU A 87 -8.11 18.96 -2.34
C LEU A 87 -6.70 18.61 -2.83
N ALA A 88 -6.55 17.58 -3.66
CA ALA A 88 -5.26 17.14 -4.17
C ALA A 88 -4.58 18.21 -5.06
N ASN A 89 -5.39 18.93 -5.84
CA ASN A 89 -4.96 20.03 -6.71
C ASN A 89 -4.84 21.38 -5.99
N GLY A 90 -5.24 21.46 -4.72
CA GLY A 90 -5.20 22.71 -3.94
C GLY A 90 -6.30 23.71 -4.30
N GLU A 91 -7.35 23.28 -4.99
CA GLU A 91 -8.54 24.08 -5.28
C GLU A 91 -9.43 24.25 -4.05
N TYR A 92 -9.36 23.29 -3.11
CA TYR A 92 -10.08 23.29 -1.84
C TYR A 92 -9.13 23.27 -0.64
N GLU A 93 -9.62 23.73 0.51
CA GLU A 93 -8.92 23.65 1.80
C GLU A 93 -9.51 22.53 2.67
N ALA A 94 -8.65 21.66 3.18
CA ALA A 94 -9.04 20.62 4.13
C ALA A 94 -9.28 21.24 5.51
N ARG A 95 -10.48 21.03 6.08
CA ARG A 95 -10.85 21.56 7.41
C ARG A 95 -10.95 20.49 8.49
N GLU A 96 -11.34 19.28 8.12
CA GLU A 96 -11.45 18.16 9.04
C GLU A 96 -10.08 17.51 9.27
N ASP A 97 -9.75 17.18 10.52
CA ASP A 97 -8.47 16.55 10.91
C ASP A 97 -8.12 15.33 10.04
N LEU A 98 -9.13 14.52 9.70
CA LEU A 98 -8.94 13.35 8.84
C LEU A 98 -8.57 13.74 7.41
N MET A 99 -9.24 14.74 6.82
CA MET A 99 -8.95 15.20 5.47
C MET A 99 -7.58 15.88 5.40
N ILE A 100 -7.19 16.59 6.46
CA ILE A 100 -5.85 17.17 6.60
C ILE A 100 -4.80 16.05 6.58
N LYS A 101 -5.00 14.97 7.35
CA LYS A 101 -4.09 13.82 7.35
C LYS A 101 -3.97 13.14 5.98
N TYR A 102 -5.09 12.93 5.29
CA TYR A 102 -5.06 12.36 3.93
C TYR A 102 -4.32 13.26 2.95
N LEU A 103 -4.60 14.57 2.98
CA LEU A 103 -3.91 15.54 2.15
C LEU A 103 -2.41 15.57 2.46
N SER A 104 -2.01 15.62 3.73
CA SER A 104 -0.59 15.58 4.13
C SER A 104 0.11 14.30 3.66
N HIS A 105 -0.53 13.14 3.81
CA HIS A 105 0.01 11.87 3.32
C HIS A 105 0.21 11.90 1.80
N PHE A 106 -0.82 12.32 1.06
CA PHE A 106 -0.75 12.47 -0.40
C PHE A 106 0.35 13.45 -0.85
N GLN A 107 0.50 14.60 -0.19
CA GLN A 107 1.56 15.56 -0.50
C GLN A 107 2.95 14.95 -0.30
N GLY A 108 3.13 14.13 0.74
CA GLY A 108 4.37 13.39 0.98
C GLY A 108 4.70 12.37 -0.11
N MET A 109 3.69 11.84 -0.82
CA MET A 109 3.89 10.90 -1.93
C MET A 109 4.31 11.59 -3.24
N LYS A 110 4.04 12.89 -3.41
CA LYS A 110 4.31 13.60 -4.68
C LYS A 110 5.78 13.54 -5.09
N SER A 111 6.70 13.53 -4.12
CA SER A 111 8.15 13.46 -4.37
C SER A 111 8.60 12.15 -5.01
N ALA A 112 7.77 11.11 -5.00
CA ALA A 112 8.08 9.83 -5.63
C ALA A 112 7.85 9.80 -7.14
N PHE A 113 7.26 10.86 -7.72
CA PHE A 113 6.92 10.94 -9.13
C PHE A 113 7.55 12.19 -9.76
N GLU A 114 8.16 12.04 -10.94
CA GLU A 114 8.57 13.17 -11.77
C GLU A 114 7.35 13.97 -12.25
N VAL A 115 6.29 13.25 -12.63
CA VAL A 115 5.01 13.83 -13.06
C VAL A 115 3.89 13.11 -12.35
N LEU A 116 3.11 13.84 -11.57
CA LEU A 116 1.87 13.36 -10.96
C LEU A 116 0.77 14.38 -11.24
N ARG A 117 -0.25 13.96 -12.00
CA ARG A 117 -1.45 14.76 -12.28
C ARG A 117 -2.68 14.09 -11.71
N ILE A 118 -3.54 14.85 -11.05
CA ILE A 118 -4.84 14.38 -10.57
C ILE A 118 -5.93 15.05 -11.41
N VAL A 119 -6.68 14.25 -12.15
CA VAL A 119 -7.64 14.71 -13.14
C VAL A 119 -9.04 14.27 -12.74
N LYS A 120 -9.97 15.24 -12.71
CA LYS A 120 -11.38 14.95 -12.51
C LYS A 120 -11.98 14.37 -13.79
N VAL A 121 -12.69 13.26 -13.67
CA VAL A 121 -13.45 12.66 -14.79
C VAL A 121 -14.93 12.51 -14.43
N PRO A 122 -15.84 12.52 -15.42
CA PRO A 122 -17.22 12.11 -15.19
C PRO A 122 -17.28 10.64 -14.74
N ARG A 123 -18.21 10.30 -13.84
CA ARG A 123 -18.42 8.92 -13.39
C ARG A 123 -18.66 7.92 -14.53
N ALA A 124 -19.28 8.37 -15.62
CA ALA A 124 -19.51 7.57 -16.82
C ALA A 124 -18.22 7.13 -17.53
N GLU A 125 -17.09 7.79 -17.26
CA GLU A 125 -15.76 7.46 -17.79
C GLU A 125 -14.92 6.64 -16.79
N ASN A 126 -15.32 6.59 -15.51
CA ASN A 126 -14.63 5.87 -14.43
C ASN A 126 -15.27 4.50 -14.08
N VAL A 127 -16.08 3.94 -14.99
CA VAL A 127 -16.96 2.78 -14.73
C VAL A 127 -16.19 1.56 -14.22
N ARG A 128 -14.97 1.31 -14.73
CA ARG A 128 -14.23 0.11 -14.35
C ARG A 128 -13.71 0.18 -12.91
N ALA A 129 -13.21 1.32 -12.47
CA ALA A 129 -12.80 1.51 -11.09
C ALA A 129 -14.00 1.42 -10.14
N ASP A 130 -15.15 2.02 -10.51
CA ASP A 130 -16.41 1.92 -9.76
C ASP A 130 -16.94 0.48 -9.63
N GLN A 131 -16.81 -0.33 -10.67
CA GLN A 131 -17.12 -1.77 -10.58
C GLN A 131 -16.20 -2.50 -9.59
N LEU A 132 -14.90 -2.24 -9.66
CA LEU A 132 -13.90 -2.87 -8.79
C LEU A 132 -14.09 -2.46 -7.32
N SER A 133 -14.41 -1.19 -7.06
CA SER A 133 -14.66 -0.68 -5.72
C SER A 133 -15.89 -1.34 -5.11
N LYS A 134 -16.95 -1.54 -5.91
CA LYS A 134 -18.17 -2.24 -5.49
C LYS A 134 -17.93 -3.73 -5.26
N LEU A 135 -17.15 -4.39 -6.11
CA LEU A 135 -16.77 -5.80 -5.94
C LEU A 135 -16.10 -6.04 -4.58
N ALA A 136 -15.28 -5.10 -4.13
CA ALA A 136 -14.64 -5.18 -2.81
C ALA A 136 -15.62 -5.12 -1.62
N THR A 137 -16.86 -4.68 -1.81
CA THR A 137 -17.87 -4.55 -0.74
C THR A 137 -18.82 -5.75 -0.61
N VAL A 138 -18.77 -6.68 -1.56
CA VAL A 138 -19.62 -7.88 -1.57
C VAL A 138 -19.02 -8.98 -0.70
N GLU A 139 -19.82 -9.59 0.17
CA GLU A 139 -19.38 -10.59 1.17
C GLU A 139 -19.09 -11.96 0.56
N GLU A 140 -19.82 -12.35 -0.48
CA GLU A 140 -19.66 -13.63 -1.20
C GLU A 140 -18.83 -13.44 -2.47
N LEU A 141 -17.51 -13.49 -2.33
CA LEU A 141 -16.62 -13.63 -3.48
C LEU A 141 -16.49 -15.11 -3.83
N GLU A 142 -17.34 -15.57 -4.74
CA GLU A 142 -17.22 -16.90 -5.33
C GLU A 142 -15.89 -17.07 -6.08
N LYS A 143 -15.31 -18.27 -5.96
CA LYS A 143 -13.91 -18.68 -6.22
C LYS A 143 -13.37 -18.52 -7.66
N ASN A 144 -13.98 -17.70 -8.54
CA ASN A 144 -13.68 -17.68 -9.99
C ASN A 144 -13.48 -16.27 -10.58
N GLN A 145 -12.81 -15.34 -9.90
CA GLN A 145 -12.50 -14.02 -10.48
C GLN A 145 -11.01 -13.84 -10.78
N THR A 146 -10.72 -13.31 -11.97
CA THR A 146 -9.37 -12.95 -12.46
C THR A 146 -8.84 -11.65 -11.88
N VAL A 147 -9.66 -10.94 -11.10
CA VAL A 147 -9.34 -9.67 -10.46
C VAL A 147 -8.58 -9.94 -9.15
N LEU A 148 -7.49 -9.21 -8.92
CA LEU A 148 -6.73 -9.32 -7.69
C LEU A 148 -7.49 -8.64 -6.55
N ILE A 149 -7.82 -9.40 -5.50
CA ILE A 149 -8.54 -8.91 -4.32
C ILE A 149 -7.63 -9.00 -3.10
N ASP A 150 -7.47 -7.88 -2.40
CA ASP A 150 -6.67 -7.80 -1.18
C ASP A 150 -7.39 -6.97 -0.11
N TYR A 151 -6.81 -6.87 1.09
CA TYR A 151 -7.46 -6.34 2.27
C TYR A 151 -6.64 -5.27 2.97
N LEU A 152 -7.24 -4.11 3.24
CA LEU A 152 -6.66 -3.06 4.08
C LEU A 152 -7.28 -3.15 5.47
N ASP A 153 -6.44 -3.45 6.47
CA ASP A 153 -6.90 -3.70 7.85
C ASP A 153 -7.23 -2.40 8.61
N ARG A 154 -6.50 -1.32 8.32
CA ARG A 154 -6.67 -0.01 8.94
C ARG A 154 -6.40 1.11 7.93
N PRO A 155 -6.96 2.32 8.12
CA PRO A 155 -6.74 3.43 7.20
C PRO A 155 -5.26 3.81 7.12
N THR A 156 -4.76 4.12 5.93
CA THR A 156 -3.32 4.35 5.69
C THR A 156 -2.77 5.54 6.48
N ILE A 157 -3.61 6.50 6.86
CA ILE A 157 -3.24 7.67 7.67
C ILE A 157 -2.89 7.36 9.15
N TYR A 158 -2.91 6.10 9.57
CA TYR A 158 -2.57 5.67 10.94
C TYR A 158 -1.31 4.78 11.01
N GLU A 159 -0.46 4.77 9.99
CA GLU A 159 0.79 4.02 10.04
C GLU A 159 1.79 4.59 11.05
N ILE A 160 2.45 3.68 11.78
CA ILE A 160 3.56 3.94 12.71
C ILE A 160 4.81 3.48 11.98
N ASP A 161 5.79 4.36 11.81
CA ASP A 161 7.13 4.01 11.32
C ASP A 161 7.75 2.96 12.26
N VAL A 162 8.11 1.79 11.73
CA VAL A 162 8.83 0.76 12.50
C VAL A 162 10.25 0.64 11.99
N MET A 163 11.21 0.69 12.92
CA MET A 163 12.65 0.67 12.72
C MET A 163 13.22 -0.70 12.28
N ASP A 164 14.34 -0.67 11.55
CA ASP A 164 15.17 -1.81 11.11
C ASP A 164 15.81 -2.60 12.27
N ILE A 165 16.21 -3.88 12.05
CA ILE A 165 17.36 -4.62 12.63
C ILE A 165 17.51 -6.06 12.03
N ASP A 166 18.76 -6.58 12.06
CA ASP A 166 19.48 -7.70 11.41
C ASP A 166 18.93 -9.16 11.30
N VAL A 167 19.66 -9.96 10.50
CA VAL A 167 19.41 -11.33 9.97
C VAL A 167 19.30 -12.48 11.02
N PRO A 168 18.40 -13.48 10.84
CA PRO A 168 18.27 -14.67 11.71
C PRO A 168 19.42 -15.70 11.57
N ARG A 169 19.74 -16.40 12.67
CA ARG A 169 20.86 -17.36 12.78
C ARG A 169 20.52 -18.85 12.53
N GLU A 170 19.25 -19.25 12.41
CA GLU A 170 18.83 -20.67 12.26
C GLU A 170 17.80 -20.95 11.14
N PRO A 171 17.76 -22.18 10.57
CA PRO A 171 16.80 -22.55 9.52
C PRO A 171 15.35 -22.59 10.04
N ASN A 172 14.44 -21.92 9.35
CA ASN A 172 13.03 -21.86 9.69
C ASN A 172 12.15 -21.78 8.42
N TRP A 173 10.85 -21.56 8.59
CA TRP A 173 9.90 -21.47 7.47
C TRP A 173 10.23 -20.35 6.45
N MET A 174 11.06 -19.36 6.81
CA MET A 174 11.55 -18.30 5.93
C MET A 174 12.71 -18.76 5.04
N THR A 175 13.42 -19.82 5.42
CA THR A 175 14.61 -20.33 4.72
C THR A 175 14.36 -20.67 3.24
N PRO A 176 13.23 -21.29 2.83
CA PRO A 176 12.94 -21.51 1.41
C PRO A 176 12.79 -20.21 0.61
N PHE A 177 12.20 -19.17 1.20
CA PHE A 177 12.04 -17.86 0.55
C PHE A 177 13.38 -17.13 0.44
N ILE A 178 14.20 -17.18 1.49
CA ILE A 178 15.56 -16.60 1.47
C ILE A 178 16.42 -17.32 0.43
N ASN A 179 16.41 -18.64 0.39
CA ASN A 179 17.18 -19.43 -0.58
C ASN A 179 16.77 -19.14 -2.03
N TRP A 180 15.46 -18.97 -2.28
CA TRP A 180 14.97 -18.59 -3.60
C TRP A 180 15.34 -17.14 -3.96
N LEU A 181 15.02 -16.18 -3.11
CA LEU A 181 15.16 -14.74 -3.39
C LEU A 181 16.62 -14.25 -3.36
N ARG A 182 17.48 -14.89 -2.56
CA ARG A 182 18.92 -14.55 -2.45
C ARG A 182 19.80 -15.38 -3.37
N ASN A 183 19.57 -16.70 -3.39
CA ASN A 183 20.50 -17.65 -4.01
C ASN A 183 19.95 -18.30 -5.29
N GLY A 184 18.70 -18.04 -5.66
CA GLY A 184 18.05 -18.65 -6.82
C GLY A 184 17.78 -20.15 -6.69
N ILE A 185 17.81 -20.69 -5.46
CA ILE A 185 17.68 -22.12 -5.21
C ILE A 185 16.20 -22.48 -5.02
N LEU A 186 15.72 -23.42 -5.84
CA LEU A 186 14.36 -23.97 -5.74
C LEU A 186 14.36 -25.37 -5.09
N PRO A 187 13.25 -25.77 -4.44
CA PRO A 187 13.02 -27.15 -4.05
C PRO A 187 13.09 -28.10 -5.27
N GLU A 188 13.55 -29.33 -5.04
CA GLU A 188 13.63 -30.37 -6.08
C GLU A 188 12.25 -30.79 -6.61
N ASP A 189 11.21 -30.74 -5.76
CA ASP A 189 9.83 -31.03 -6.17
C ASP A 189 9.28 -29.88 -7.03
N PRO A 190 8.93 -30.13 -8.31
CA PRO A 190 8.39 -29.11 -9.22
C PRO A 190 7.08 -28.48 -8.72
N VAL A 191 6.28 -29.19 -7.92
CA VAL A 191 5.02 -28.66 -7.38
C VAL A 191 5.28 -27.66 -6.27
N GLU A 192 6.20 -27.98 -5.35
CA GLU A 192 6.61 -27.07 -4.28
C GLU A 192 7.41 -25.88 -4.80
N ALA A 193 8.25 -26.07 -5.83
CA ALA A 193 8.95 -24.98 -6.50
C ALA A 193 7.96 -23.95 -7.09
N ARG A 194 6.90 -24.40 -7.77
CA ARG A 194 5.87 -23.51 -8.33
C ARG A 194 5.11 -22.75 -7.24
N LYS A 195 4.73 -23.43 -6.15
CA LYS A 195 4.05 -22.79 -5.00
C LYS A 195 4.96 -21.75 -4.33
N LEU A 196 6.25 -22.06 -4.19
CA LEU A 196 7.23 -21.16 -3.61
C LEU A 196 7.40 -19.90 -4.46
N VAL A 197 7.60 -20.04 -5.76
CA VAL A 197 7.72 -18.90 -6.70
C VAL A 197 6.47 -18.02 -6.66
N TYR A 198 5.28 -18.64 -6.70
CA TYR A 198 4.01 -17.91 -6.63
C TYR A 198 3.87 -17.10 -5.32
N ARG A 199 4.23 -17.72 -4.18
CA ARG A 199 4.15 -17.08 -2.86
C ARG A 199 5.25 -16.03 -2.66
N ALA A 200 6.44 -16.25 -3.24
CA ALA A 200 7.60 -15.38 -3.12
C ALA A 200 7.37 -13.99 -3.73
N ASN A 201 6.42 -13.83 -4.65
CA ASN A 201 6.00 -12.51 -5.16
C ASN A 201 5.50 -11.54 -4.07
N ARG A 202 5.16 -12.06 -2.88
CA ARG A 202 4.75 -11.28 -1.71
C ARG A 202 5.91 -10.96 -0.78
N PHE A 203 7.15 -11.27 -1.16
CA PHE A 203 8.32 -11.10 -0.31
C PHE A 203 9.43 -10.37 -1.06
N GLN A 204 10.27 -9.66 -0.33
CA GLN A 204 11.47 -9.03 -0.86
C GLN A 204 12.62 -9.29 0.09
N PHE A 205 13.80 -9.59 -0.46
CA PHE A 205 15.02 -9.78 0.31
C PHE A 205 15.97 -8.62 0.04
N ARG A 206 16.32 -7.84 1.08
CA ARG A 206 17.24 -6.69 0.99
C ARG A 206 18.11 -6.66 2.24
N ASP A 207 19.41 -6.42 2.07
CA ASP A 207 20.39 -6.27 3.16
C ASP A 207 20.35 -7.37 4.23
N GLY A 208 20.04 -8.60 3.82
CA GLY A 208 19.96 -9.75 4.73
C GLY A 208 18.58 -9.99 5.37
N ILE A 209 17.61 -9.09 5.15
CA ILE A 209 16.30 -9.10 5.79
C ILE A 209 15.23 -9.56 4.79
N LEU A 210 14.34 -10.45 5.23
CA LEU A 210 13.17 -10.90 4.47
C LEU A 210 11.95 -10.09 4.87
N TYR A 211 11.44 -9.29 3.93
CA TYR A 211 10.25 -8.48 4.10
C TYR A 211 9.04 -9.16 3.45
N LYS A 212 7.86 -9.04 4.05
CA LYS A 212 6.60 -9.45 3.43
C LYS A 212 5.70 -8.28 3.14
N ARG A 213 5.14 -8.32 1.94
CA ARG A 213 4.20 -7.37 1.38
C ARG A 213 2.83 -7.58 2.01
N TYR A 214 2.41 -6.64 2.86
CA TYR A 214 1.01 -6.46 3.24
C TYR A 214 0.38 -5.38 2.36
N PHE A 215 -0.95 -5.35 2.27
CA PHE A 215 -1.65 -4.39 1.41
C PHE A 215 -1.49 -2.92 1.87
N SER A 216 -1.26 -2.67 3.16
CA SER A 216 -0.89 -1.32 3.63
C SER A 216 0.48 -0.87 3.12
N PHE A 217 1.23 -1.74 2.43
CA PHE A 217 2.57 -1.50 1.89
C PHE A 217 3.61 -1.00 2.90
N THR A 218 3.31 -1.04 4.21
CA THR A 218 4.29 -1.17 5.27
C THR A 218 4.98 -2.53 5.14
N TRP A 219 6.31 -2.55 5.12
CA TRP A 219 7.05 -3.79 5.23
C TRP A 219 6.98 -4.30 6.67
N LEU A 220 6.25 -5.39 6.90
CA LEU A 220 6.29 -6.06 8.20
C LEU A 220 7.50 -7.00 8.20
N ARG A 221 8.42 -6.75 9.13
CA ARG A 221 9.53 -7.64 9.43
C ARG A 221 8.99 -8.91 10.08
N PHE A 222 9.46 -10.07 9.64
CA PHE A 222 9.21 -11.31 10.36
C PHE A 222 10.18 -11.46 11.52
N LEU A 223 9.61 -11.72 12.70
CA LEU A 223 10.37 -12.13 13.87
C LEU A 223 10.64 -13.63 13.78
N ASP A 224 11.86 -14.04 14.09
CA ASP A 224 12.13 -15.44 14.36
C ASP A 224 11.45 -15.88 15.69
N PRO A 225 11.31 -17.19 15.95
CA PRO A 225 10.60 -17.68 17.13
C PRO A 225 11.14 -17.17 18.48
N LEU A 226 12.44 -16.91 18.61
CA LEU A 226 13.04 -16.34 19.83
C LEU A 226 12.71 -14.85 19.96
N GLU A 227 12.71 -14.12 18.84
CA GLU A 227 12.35 -12.70 18.79
C GLU A 227 10.85 -12.48 19.05
N ALA A 228 9.99 -13.35 18.52
CA ALA A 228 8.55 -13.29 18.74
C ALA A 228 8.23 -13.49 20.24
N ASP A 229 8.95 -14.40 20.89
CA ASP A 229 8.82 -14.64 22.32
C ASP A 229 9.32 -13.46 23.16
N TYR A 230 10.45 -12.85 22.79
CA TYR A 230 10.95 -11.62 23.44
C TYR A 230 9.98 -10.44 23.29
N ALA A 231 9.49 -10.17 22.08
CA ALA A 231 8.54 -9.09 21.81
C ALA A 231 7.21 -9.28 22.55
N LEU A 232 6.73 -10.54 22.64
CA LEU A 232 5.56 -10.88 23.45
C LEU A 232 5.81 -10.63 24.94
N ARG A 233 7.01 -10.91 25.46
CA ARG A 233 7.38 -10.59 26.85
C ARG A 233 7.44 -9.10 27.10
N GLU A 234 8.06 -8.28 26.24
CA GLU A 234 8.09 -6.82 26.44
C GLU A 234 6.69 -6.20 26.48
N VAL A 235 5.79 -6.65 25.60
CA VAL A 235 4.40 -6.17 25.56
C VAL A 235 3.60 -6.63 26.78
N HIS A 236 3.87 -7.83 27.31
CA HIS A 236 3.20 -8.33 28.52
C HIS A 236 3.82 -7.81 29.83
N GLU A 237 5.11 -7.51 29.87
CA GLU A 237 5.84 -7.14 31.10
C GLU A 237 5.94 -5.62 31.33
N GLY A 238 5.58 -4.80 30.34
CA GLY A 238 5.36 -3.36 30.55
C GLY A 238 6.60 -2.61 31.04
N ILE A 239 7.78 -2.91 30.50
CA ILE A 239 9.01 -2.17 30.82
C ILE A 239 9.10 -0.93 29.93
N CYS A 240 8.21 0.03 30.19
CA CYS A 240 8.39 1.47 30.01
C CYS A 240 7.21 2.18 30.69
N GLY A 241 7.13 2.03 32.02
CA GLY A 241 6.25 2.82 32.86
C GLY A 241 6.74 4.27 32.98
N ASN A 242 5.85 5.21 32.70
CA ASN A 242 5.81 6.63 33.09
C ASN A 242 6.94 7.17 33.98
N HIS A 243 7.63 8.24 33.54
CA HIS A 243 8.06 9.34 34.44
C HIS A 243 8.10 10.71 33.72
N THR A 244 7.04 11.50 33.87
CA THR A 244 7.14 12.96 33.96
C THR A 244 7.71 13.33 35.34
N THR A 245 8.81 14.09 35.41
CA THR A 245 8.91 15.51 35.83
C THR A 245 10.29 15.82 36.46
N THR A 246 10.95 16.86 35.92
CA THR A 246 11.87 17.85 36.54
C THR A 246 13.27 17.49 37.09
N LEU A 247 14.24 18.26 36.56
CA LEU A 247 15.50 18.78 37.13
C LEU A 247 16.65 17.81 37.44
N GLY A 248 17.76 18.02 36.72
CA GLY A 248 19.09 17.55 37.13
C GLY A 248 19.90 16.99 35.97
N ALA A 249 21.08 17.55 35.74
CA ALA A 249 22.00 17.18 34.68
C ALA A 249 22.35 15.68 34.63
N GLY A 250 22.60 15.18 33.42
CA GLY A 250 23.50 14.06 33.20
C GLY A 250 22.89 12.83 32.55
N HIS A 251 23.49 12.48 31.41
CA HIS A 251 23.56 11.16 30.77
C HIS A 251 22.44 10.73 29.81
N CYS A 252 22.85 10.76 28.54
CA CYS A 252 22.25 10.16 27.35
C CYS A 252 22.08 8.64 27.49
N LEU A 253 20.85 8.18 27.25
CA LEU A 253 20.45 7.14 26.30
C LEU A 253 21.40 5.94 26.11
N THR A 254 21.04 4.82 26.73
CA THR A 254 21.32 3.48 26.21
C THR A 254 20.00 2.75 25.99
N SER A 255 19.77 2.38 24.73
CA SER A 255 18.86 1.35 24.21
C SER A 255 17.49 1.21 24.87
N CYS A 256 16.47 1.69 24.17
CA CYS A 256 15.36 0.82 23.80
C CYS A 256 15.42 0.73 22.28
#